data_AF-A0A1Y3N3W5-F1
#
_entry.id   AF-A0A1Y3N3W5-F1
#
_cell.length_a   1.000
_cell.length_b   1.000
_cell.length_c   1.000
_cell.angle_alpha   90.00
_cell.angle_beta   90.00
_cell.angle_gamma   90.00
#
_symmetry.space_group_name_H-M   'P 1'
#
loop_
_entity.id
_entity.type
_entity.pdbx_description
1 polymer ?
#
loop_
_entity_poly.entity_id
_entity_poly.type
_entity_poly.pdbx_seq_one_letter_code
_entity_poly.pdbx_strand_id
1 'polypeptide(L)'
;MPTKEGKDKHEENVNQEEEFNFDCTISQIDNCDFSKWYPKYKKISLKSRIIPLEEEFINYLNEDGIYLPFNDNGQPQKFYQAEKDIYDIDSDWSSDEYDDEDEDDNTNKVPSFPSLEKQINSVIEEFNGNVFPKLNWSAPKDAAWISISQSLKCTNPSDIFLLLKSSDFINHDISHAYENCSKKSITRPETFHLVLRKWYDLLPSMEFRCFVRDNELIAISQRDYVTYYDFLHEIKDELEDIILDFFEDHIQGTFDDPS
;
A
#
# COMPACT_ATOMS: atom_id res chain seq x y z
N MET A 1 61.33 -34.51 -38.05
CA MET A 1 61.72 -33.16 -37.59
C MET A 1 61.83 -32.28 -38.83
N PRO A 2 61.42 -30.99 -38.86
CA PRO A 2 61.00 -30.11 -37.75
C PRO A 2 59.65 -29.36 -37.94
N THR A 3 59.22 -28.75 -36.83
CA THR A 3 58.26 -27.64 -36.52
C THR A 3 57.49 -26.84 -37.58
N LYS A 4 56.21 -26.52 -37.24
CA LYS A 4 55.57 -25.17 -37.13
C LYS A 4 54.10 -25.33 -36.69
N GLU A 5 53.75 -24.94 -35.46
CA GLU A 5 53.13 -23.65 -35.08
C GLU A 5 51.71 -23.42 -35.63
N GLY A 6 50.74 -23.46 -34.71
CA GLY A 6 49.39 -22.95 -34.86
C GLY A 6 48.79 -22.80 -33.46
N LYS A 7 48.91 -21.60 -32.89
CA LYS A 7 48.33 -21.20 -31.61
C LYS A 7 46.83 -21.01 -31.79
N ASP A 8 46.01 -21.89 -31.22
CA ASP A 8 44.61 -21.57 -30.95
C ASP A 8 44.54 -20.75 -29.66
N LYS A 9 44.25 -19.47 -29.83
CA LYS A 9 43.82 -18.57 -28.77
C LYS A 9 42.35 -18.85 -28.50
N HIS A 10 42.05 -19.66 -27.49
CA HIS A 10 40.76 -19.56 -26.81
C HIS A 10 40.88 -18.44 -25.78
N GLU A 11 40.46 -17.24 -26.18
CA GLU A 11 40.03 -16.22 -25.24
C GLU A 11 38.72 -16.71 -24.60
N GLU A 12 38.82 -17.28 -23.41
CA GLU A 12 37.68 -17.48 -22.53
C GLU A 12 37.21 -16.10 -22.08
N ASN A 13 36.16 -15.59 -22.74
CA ASN A 13 35.34 -14.50 -22.21
C ASN A 13 34.68 -15.02 -20.92
N VAL A 14 35.33 -14.76 -19.80
CA VAL A 14 34.69 -14.85 -18.48
C VAL A 14 33.68 -13.72 -18.42
N ASN A 15 32.42 -14.04 -18.71
CA ASN A 15 31.29 -13.20 -18.34
C ASN A 15 31.31 -13.05 -16.82
N GLN A 16 31.87 -11.93 -16.35
CA GLN A 16 31.63 -11.46 -15.00
C GLN A 16 30.21 -10.90 -14.99
N GLU A 17 29.23 -11.76 -14.73
CA GLU A 17 27.96 -11.29 -14.20
C GLU A 17 28.27 -10.69 -12.83
N GLU A 18 28.35 -9.36 -12.78
CA GLU A 18 28.35 -8.64 -11.52
C GLU A 18 27.04 -8.98 -10.80
N GLU A 19 27.10 -9.85 -9.79
CA GLU A 19 26.01 -10.04 -8.84
C GLU A 19 25.78 -8.69 -8.15
N PHE A 20 24.80 -7.94 -8.64
CA PHE A 20 24.29 -6.74 -7.98
C PHE A 20 23.67 -7.18 -6.65
N ASN A 21 24.44 -7.04 -5.58
CA ASN A 21 23.95 -7.32 -4.24
C ASN A 21 23.08 -6.15 -3.78
N PHE A 22 21.78 -6.21 -4.10
CA PHE A 22 20.76 -5.27 -3.62
C PHE A 22 20.38 -5.59 -2.18
N ASP A 23 21.33 -5.44 -1.25
CA ASP A 23 21.07 -5.62 0.16
C ASP A 23 20.28 -4.42 0.70
N CYS A 24 18.97 -4.61 0.89
CA CYS A 24 18.11 -3.59 1.49
C CYS A 24 18.37 -3.51 3.00
N THR A 25 18.60 -2.30 3.50
CA THR A 25 18.80 -2.05 4.94
C THR A 25 17.50 -1.61 5.61
N ILE A 26 17.34 -1.91 6.90
CA ILE A 26 16.19 -1.45 7.69
C ILE A 26 16.06 0.08 7.63
N SER A 27 17.20 0.79 7.63
CA SER A 27 17.21 2.25 7.53
C SER A 27 16.58 2.76 6.23
N GLN A 28 16.84 2.10 5.09
CA GLN A 28 16.24 2.47 3.80
C GLN A 28 14.72 2.29 3.83
N ILE A 29 14.24 1.18 4.41
CA ILE A 29 12.80 0.93 4.58
C ILE A 29 12.18 2.00 5.48
N ASP A 30 12.80 2.31 6.60
CA ASP A 30 12.29 3.33 7.51
C ASP A 30 12.33 4.74 6.89
N ASN A 31 13.31 5.04 6.03
CA ASN A 31 13.39 6.32 5.30
C ASN A 31 12.26 6.46 4.27
N CYS A 32 11.76 5.33 3.75
CA CYS A 32 10.59 5.27 2.87
C CYS A 32 9.24 5.32 3.61
N ASP A 33 9.25 5.33 4.95
CA ASP A 33 8.03 5.51 5.75
C ASP A 33 7.39 6.88 5.47
N PHE A 34 6.09 6.88 5.20
CA PHE A 34 5.31 8.09 4.94
C PHE A 34 5.52 9.19 5.99
N SER A 35 5.62 8.82 7.26
CA SER A 35 5.82 9.75 8.36
C SER A 35 7.17 10.47 8.31
N LYS A 36 8.21 9.86 7.72
CA LYS A 36 9.54 10.46 7.60
C LYS A 36 9.66 11.39 6.40
N TRP A 37 9.24 10.96 5.21
CA TRP A 37 9.44 11.76 3.99
C TRP A 37 8.35 12.83 3.81
N TYR A 38 7.11 12.59 4.23
CA TYR A 38 6.01 13.52 3.95
C TYR A 38 6.21 14.92 4.57
N PRO A 39 6.72 15.08 5.81
CA PRO A 39 7.02 16.41 6.34
C PRO A 39 7.99 17.23 5.48
N LYS A 40 8.98 16.58 4.85
CA LYS A 40 9.96 17.23 3.97
C LYS A 40 9.33 17.66 2.65
N TYR A 41 8.53 16.77 2.05
CA TYR A 41 7.96 16.95 0.71
C TYR A 41 6.48 17.40 0.72
N LYS A 42 5.99 17.92 1.84
CA LYS A 42 4.57 18.30 2.03
C LYS A 42 4.06 19.29 0.99
N LYS A 43 4.92 20.18 0.49
CA LYS A 43 4.56 21.22 -0.51
C LYS A 43 4.41 20.67 -1.93
N ILE A 44 5.09 19.57 -2.22
CA ILE A 44 5.18 18.96 -3.55
C ILE A 44 4.43 17.62 -3.63
N SER A 45 3.73 17.24 -2.56
CA SER A 45 2.99 15.98 -2.44
C SER A 45 1.51 16.24 -2.19
N LEU A 46 0.68 15.23 -2.47
CA LEU A 46 -0.77 15.30 -2.27
C LEU A 46 -1.11 15.44 -0.78
N LYS A 47 -2.06 16.35 -0.49
CA LYS A 47 -2.45 16.68 0.87
C LYS A 47 -2.89 15.43 1.62
N SER A 48 -2.18 15.13 2.71
CA SER A 48 -2.35 13.95 3.55
C SER A 48 -2.28 14.28 5.05
N ARG A 49 -2.91 13.43 5.87
CA ARG A 49 -2.89 13.43 7.34
C ARG A 49 -2.38 12.08 7.82
N ILE A 50 -1.64 12.11 8.92
CA ILE A 50 -1.02 10.93 9.54
C ILE A 50 -1.67 10.76 10.91
N ILE A 51 -2.21 9.58 11.16
CA ILE A 51 -2.83 9.19 12.43
C ILE A 51 -2.01 8.01 12.98
N PRO A 52 -1.41 8.11 14.17
CA PRO A 52 -0.72 6.98 14.78
C PRO A 52 -1.74 5.88 15.13
N LEU A 53 -1.37 4.63 14.87
CA LEU A 53 -2.21 3.47 15.15
C LEU A 53 -1.77 2.79 16.45
N GLU A 54 -2.75 2.47 17.28
CA GLU A 54 -2.54 1.69 18.50
C GLU A 54 -2.39 0.21 18.17
N GLU A 55 -1.66 -0.53 19.00
CA GLU A 55 -1.38 -1.95 18.78
C GLU A 55 -2.66 -2.80 18.75
N GLU A 56 -3.70 -2.39 19.47
CA GLU A 56 -5.02 -3.03 19.45
C GLU A 56 -5.62 -3.07 18.03
N PHE A 57 -5.53 -1.95 17.30
CA PHE A 57 -6.03 -1.89 15.93
C PHE A 57 -5.18 -2.74 14.97
N ILE A 58 -3.86 -2.82 15.21
CA ILE A 58 -2.99 -3.66 14.37
C ILE A 58 -3.26 -5.15 14.59
N ASN A 59 -3.54 -5.54 15.83
CA ASN A 59 -3.97 -6.90 16.14
C ASN A 59 -5.30 -7.22 15.44
N TYR A 60 -6.26 -6.29 15.47
CA TYR A 60 -7.50 -6.43 14.70
C TYR A 60 -7.27 -6.59 13.20
N LEU A 61 -6.32 -5.85 12.60
CA LEU A 61 -6.00 -6.04 11.17
C LEU A 61 -5.43 -7.44 10.90
N ASN A 62 -4.59 -7.96 11.80
CA ASN A 62 -3.98 -9.29 11.69
C ASN A 62 -4.93 -10.46 12.02
N GLU A 63 -6.05 -10.21 12.69
CA GLU A 63 -7.03 -11.26 13.01
C GLU A 63 -7.71 -11.82 11.76
N ASP A 64 -7.88 -13.13 11.72
CA ASP A 64 -8.61 -13.80 10.64
C ASP A 64 -10.11 -13.46 10.68
N GLY A 65 -10.68 -13.14 9.52
CA GLY A 65 -12.11 -12.86 9.34
C GLY A 65 -12.46 -11.37 9.40
N ILE A 66 -13.34 -10.93 8.48
CA ILE A 66 -13.69 -9.51 8.31
C ILE A 66 -14.91 -9.18 9.20
N TYR A 67 -14.67 -8.86 10.47
CA TYR A 67 -15.69 -8.30 11.35
C TYR A 67 -15.55 -6.78 11.35
N LEU A 68 -16.50 -6.06 10.75
CA LEU A 68 -16.52 -4.60 10.80
C LEU A 68 -17.15 -4.12 12.12
N PRO A 69 -16.66 -3.01 12.69
CA PRO A 69 -17.33 -2.37 13.82
C PRO A 69 -18.80 -2.09 13.50
N PHE A 70 -19.64 -2.16 14.52
CA PHE A 70 -21.05 -1.81 14.39
C PHE A 70 -21.20 -0.34 13.98
N ASN A 71 -22.23 -0.05 13.18
CA ASN A 71 -22.63 1.34 12.93
C ASN A 71 -23.20 1.98 14.21
N ASP A 72 -23.45 3.30 14.20
CA ASP A 72 -24.04 4.06 15.32
C ASP A 72 -25.35 3.47 15.89
N ASN A 73 -25.98 2.54 15.17
CA ASN A 73 -27.21 1.86 15.54
C ASN A 73 -26.98 0.45 16.16
N GLY A 74 -25.73 0.06 16.41
CA GLY A 74 -25.39 -1.24 17.02
C GLY A 74 -25.65 -2.44 16.13
N GLN A 75 -25.76 -2.24 14.81
CA GLN A 75 -26.03 -3.32 13.85
C GLN A 75 -24.76 -3.71 13.10
N PRO A 76 -24.51 -5.03 12.87
CA PRO A 76 -23.37 -5.47 12.08
C PRO A 76 -23.51 -4.84 10.71
N GLN A 77 -22.46 -4.18 10.23
CA GLN A 77 -22.43 -3.67 8.87
C GLN A 77 -22.44 -4.89 7.96
N LYS A 78 -23.65 -5.26 7.50
CA LYS A 78 -23.86 -6.42 6.62
C LYS A 78 -22.89 -6.28 5.46
N PHE A 79 -22.19 -7.36 5.15
CA PHE A 79 -21.60 -7.54 3.82
C PHE A 79 -22.71 -7.21 2.83
N TYR A 80 -22.57 -6.10 2.11
CA TYR A 80 -23.46 -5.78 1.02
C TYR A 80 -23.19 -6.81 -0.08
N GLN A 81 -23.82 -7.98 0.01
CA GLN A 81 -23.94 -8.89 -1.11
C GLN A 81 -24.71 -8.12 -2.18
N ALA A 82 -23.97 -7.64 -3.19
CA ALA A 82 -24.54 -7.05 -4.38
C ALA A 82 -25.59 -8.01 -4.95
N GLU A 83 -26.77 -7.46 -5.24
CA GLU A 83 -27.89 -8.17 -5.85
C GLU A 83 -27.43 -8.99 -7.06
N LYS A 84 -27.66 -10.31 -6.99
CA LYS A 84 -27.76 -11.14 -8.19
C LYS A 84 -28.99 -12.02 -8.04
N ASP A 85 -30.08 -11.55 -8.64
CA ASP A 85 -31.34 -12.24 -8.73
C ASP A 85 -31.22 -13.62 -9.40
N ILE A 86 -31.94 -14.58 -8.80
CA ILE A 86 -32.49 -15.84 -9.33
C ILE A 86 -31.47 -16.95 -9.59
N TYR A 87 -31.26 -17.81 -8.59
CA TYR A 87 -31.66 -19.23 -8.61
C TYR A 87 -31.94 -19.67 -7.17
N ASP A 88 -33.15 -20.22 -6.94
CA ASP A 88 -33.60 -20.80 -5.66
C ASP A 88 -32.56 -21.78 -5.09
N ILE A 89 -32.01 -21.47 -3.91
CA ILE A 89 -31.48 -22.45 -2.98
C ILE A 89 -32.15 -22.19 -1.63
N ASP A 90 -32.75 -23.24 -1.10
CA ASP A 90 -33.68 -23.27 0.01
C ASP A 90 -33.26 -22.41 1.21
N SER A 91 -34.19 -21.55 1.60
CA SER A 91 -34.29 -20.95 2.92
C SER A 91 -34.52 -22.04 3.96
N ASP A 92 -33.46 -22.48 4.62
CA ASP A 92 -33.57 -23.11 5.94
C ASP A 92 -32.57 -22.46 6.91
N TRP A 93 -32.93 -21.26 7.38
CA TRP A 93 -32.46 -20.81 8.68
C TRP A 93 -33.70 -20.54 9.53
N SER A 94 -34.20 -21.63 10.11
CA SER A 94 -35.24 -21.62 11.14
C SER A 94 -34.85 -20.62 12.24
N SER A 95 -35.83 -19.78 12.57
CA SER A 95 -35.84 -18.95 13.77
C SER A 95 -36.00 -19.87 14.98
N ASP A 96 -34.89 -20.37 15.51
CA ASP A 96 -34.93 -21.13 16.74
C ASP A 96 -34.63 -20.21 17.94
N GLU A 97 -35.70 -19.86 18.66
CA GLU A 97 -35.63 -19.50 20.08
C GLU A 97 -35.08 -20.72 20.85
N TYR A 98 -33.84 -20.64 21.31
CA TYR A 98 -33.30 -21.51 22.35
C TYR A 98 -32.90 -20.67 23.56
N ASP A 99 -33.71 -20.80 24.61
CA ASP A 99 -33.38 -20.48 25.99
C ASP A 99 -32.77 -21.77 26.56
N ASP A 100 -31.43 -21.86 26.64
CA ASP A 100 -30.76 -22.79 27.55
C ASP A 100 -29.31 -22.36 27.82
N GLU A 101 -28.95 -22.50 29.09
CA GLU A 101 -27.77 -22.01 29.77
C GLU A 101 -26.52 -22.82 29.41
N ASP A 102 -25.64 -22.28 28.57
CA ASP A 102 -24.25 -22.73 28.47
C ASP A 102 -23.30 -21.52 28.53
N GLU A 103 -22.60 -21.41 29.66
CA GLU A 103 -21.46 -20.52 29.87
C GLU A 103 -20.29 -20.95 28.96
N ASP A 104 -20.30 -20.53 27.69
CA ASP A 104 -19.13 -20.54 26.82
C ASP A 104 -18.81 -19.08 26.43
N ASP A 105 -17.81 -18.51 27.10
CA ASP A 105 -17.39 -17.11 27.08
C ASP A 105 -16.64 -16.76 25.78
N ASN A 106 -17.32 -16.91 24.64
CA ASN A 106 -16.84 -16.47 23.33
C ASN A 106 -17.89 -15.61 22.62
N THR A 107 -18.36 -14.59 23.34
CA THR A 107 -18.97 -13.44 22.68
C THR A 107 -17.92 -12.84 21.74
N ASN A 108 -18.05 -13.07 20.43
CA ASN A 108 -17.29 -12.38 19.40
C ASN A 108 -17.56 -10.87 19.56
N LYS A 109 -16.79 -10.22 20.44
CA LYS A 109 -16.86 -8.79 20.70
C LYS A 109 -16.47 -8.12 19.41
N VAL A 110 -17.46 -7.58 18.70
CA VAL A 110 -17.20 -6.77 17.52
C VAL A 110 -16.24 -5.65 17.94
N PRO A 111 -15.06 -5.57 17.32
CA PRO A 111 -14.04 -4.61 17.71
C PRO A 111 -14.55 -3.20 17.40
N SER A 112 -14.35 -2.28 18.34
CA SER A 112 -14.80 -0.89 18.22
C SER A 112 -13.63 0.03 18.54
N PHE A 113 -13.39 1.03 17.69
CA PHE A 113 -12.27 1.96 17.83
C PHE A 113 -12.74 3.42 17.84
N PRO A 114 -13.50 3.88 18.86
CA PRO A 114 -14.16 5.20 18.81
C PRO A 114 -13.19 6.38 18.69
N SER A 115 -12.01 6.28 19.31
CA SER A 115 -10.97 7.31 19.21
C SER A 115 -10.42 7.44 17.79
N LEU A 116 -10.15 6.30 17.15
CA LEU A 116 -9.64 6.25 15.78
C LEU A 116 -10.71 6.70 14.78
N GLU A 117 -11.94 6.20 14.91
CA GLU A 117 -13.08 6.59 14.07
C GLU A 117 -13.33 8.10 14.12
N LYS A 118 -13.25 8.72 15.31
CA LYS A 118 -13.38 10.18 15.45
C LYS A 118 -12.27 10.93 14.74
N GLN A 119 -11.03 10.46 14.81
CA GLN A 119 -9.91 11.06 14.09
C GLN A 119 -10.08 10.92 12.57
N ILE A 120 -10.50 9.74 12.11
CA ILE A 120 -10.79 9.47 10.70
C ILE A 120 -11.89 10.41 10.19
N ASN A 121 -13.02 10.50 10.90
CA ASN A 121 -14.15 11.36 10.52
C ASN A 121 -13.74 12.83 10.41
N SER A 122 -12.95 13.34 11.37
CA SER A 122 -12.40 14.70 11.32
C SER A 122 -11.58 14.96 10.06
N VAL A 123 -10.75 13.98 9.64
CA VAL A 123 -9.95 14.10 8.41
C VAL A 123 -10.82 13.99 7.15
N ILE A 124 -11.82 13.11 7.15
CA ILE A 124 -12.77 12.97 6.05
C ILE A 124 -13.51 14.30 5.83
N GLU A 125 -14.00 14.93 6.90
CA GLU A 125 -14.63 16.25 6.84
C GLU A 125 -13.66 17.32 6.31
N GLU A 126 -12.41 17.33 6.78
CA GLU A 126 -11.37 18.26 6.30
C GLU A 126 -11.11 18.13 4.79
N PHE A 127 -11.26 16.92 4.24
CA PHE A 127 -10.98 16.58 2.83
C PHE A 127 -12.23 16.53 1.95
N ASN A 128 -13.34 17.12 2.39
CA ASN A 128 -14.60 17.18 1.64
C ASN A 128 -15.21 15.79 1.38
N GLY A 129 -15.10 14.89 2.35
CA GLY A 129 -15.79 13.60 2.36
C GLY A 129 -15.08 12.46 1.64
N ASN A 130 -13.95 12.71 0.97
CA ASN A 130 -13.31 11.70 0.12
C ASN A 130 -11.82 11.55 0.43
N VAL A 131 -11.44 10.36 0.86
CA VAL A 131 -10.06 10.05 1.26
C VAL A 131 -9.57 8.75 0.63
N PHE A 132 -8.25 8.59 0.62
CA PHE A 132 -7.53 7.41 0.18
C PHE A 132 -6.66 6.91 1.34
N PRO A 133 -6.91 5.71 1.88
CA PRO A 133 -6.15 5.17 3.00
C PRO A 133 -4.87 4.46 2.53
N LYS A 134 -3.82 4.53 3.34
CA LYS A 134 -2.63 3.69 3.24
C LYS A 134 -1.95 3.55 4.61
N LEU A 135 -1.07 2.57 4.77
CA LEU A 135 -0.19 2.47 5.94
C LEU A 135 1.15 3.18 5.69
N ASN A 136 2.17 2.86 6.48
CA ASN A 136 3.52 3.43 6.42
C ASN A 136 4.07 3.42 4.97
N TRP A 137 3.93 2.31 4.24
CA TRP A 137 4.50 2.15 2.89
C TRP A 137 3.46 1.88 1.82
N SER A 138 2.57 0.93 2.07
CA SER A 138 1.68 0.36 1.07
C SER A 138 0.26 0.87 1.18
N ALA A 139 -0.42 0.93 0.04
CA ALA A 139 -1.84 1.21 -0.06
C ALA A 139 -2.59 -0.06 -0.48
N PRO A 140 -3.86 -0.24 -0.07
CA PRO A 140 -4.61 -1.48 -0.25
C PRO A 140 -5.16 -1.63 -1.69
N LYS A 141 -4.29 -1.49 -2.69
CA LYS A 141 -4.67 -1.46 -4.11
C LYS A 141 -5.24 -2.78 -4.61
N ASP A 142 -4.74 -3.86 -4.05
CA ASP A 142 -5.18 -5.24 -4.21
C ASP A 142 -6.56 -5.52 -3.59
N ALA A 143 -7.02 -4.68 -2.65
CA ALA A 143 -8.33 -4.81 -2.03
C ALA A 143 -9.41 -3.95 -2.70
N ALA A 144 -9.13 -3.26 -3.83
CA ALA A 144 -10.14 -2.40 -4.46
C ALA A 144 -11.46 -3.14 -4.81
N TRP A 145 -11.39 -4.46 -5.03
CA TRP A 145 -12.53 -5.32 -5.36
C TRP A 145 -13.56 -5.46 -4.22
N ILE A 146 -13.18 -5.28 -2.95
CA ILE A 146 -14.12 -5.41 -1.83
C ILE A 146 -14.99 -4.15 -1.66
N SER A 147 -14.52 -3.02 -2.20
CA SER A 147 -15.28 -1.76 -2.18
C SER A 147 -16.44 -1.83 -3.16
N ILE A 148 -17.63 -1.37 -2.73
CA ILE A 148 -18.84 -1.28 -3.56
C ILE A 148 -18.59 -0.47 -4.84
N SER A 149 -17.75 0.57 -4.73
CA SER A 149 -17.41 1.45 -5.84
C SER A 149 -16.27 0.93 -6.71
N GLN A 150 -15.72 -0.26 -6.40
CA GLN A 150 -14.49 -0.81 -6.99
C GLN A 150 -13.34 0.21 -7.01
N SER A 151 -13.29 1.03 -5.98
CA SER A 151 -12.37 2.16 -5.86
C SER A 151 -11.76 2.19 -4.47
N LEU A 152 -10.56 2.78 -4.40
CA LEU A 152 -9.82 3.05 -3.16
C LEU A 152 -10.29 4.35 -2.48
N LYS A 153 -11.38 4.93 -2.99
CA LYS A 153 -12.05 6.09 -2.43
C LYS A 153 -12.91 5.67 -1.25
N CYS A 154 -12.61 6.21 -0.08
CA CYS A 154 -13.36 5.99 1.16
C CYS A 154 -14.10 7.25 1.58
N THR A 155 -15.28 7.05 2.18
CA THR A 155 -16.15 8.14 2.66
C THR A 155 -16.51 8.02 4.13
N ASN A 156 -16.28 6.85 4.73
CA ASN A 156 -16.53 6.57 6.14
C ASN A 156 -15.41 5.66 6.70
N PRO A 157 -15.28 5.54 8.04
CA PRO A 157 -14.28 4.69 8.68
C PRO A 157 -14.40 3.21 8.31
N SER A 158 -15.62 2.70 8.15
CA SER A 158 -15.86 1.31 7.80
C SER A 158 -15.30 0.94 6.42
N ASP A 159 -15.42 1.84 5.43
CA ASP A 159 -14.79 1.66 4.11
C ASP A 159 -13.27 1.49 4.25
N ILE A 160 -12.66 2.28 5.13
CA ILE A 160 -11.21 2.25 5.38
C ILE A 160 -10.82 0.94 6.05
N PHE A 161 -11.52 0.53 7.11
CA PHE A 161 -11.24 -0.70 7.83
C PHE A 161 -11.41 -1.92 6.93
N LEU A 162 -12.47 -1.94 6.11
CA LEU A 162 -12.71 -3.00 5.14
C LEU A 162 -11.58 -3.14 4.13
N LEU A 163 -11.12 -2.03 3.53
CA LEU A 163 -10.02 -2.06 2.57
C LEU A 163 -8.70 -2.49 3.19
N LEU A 164 -8.35 -1.95 4.36
CA LEU A 164 -7.11 -2.28 5.04
C LEU A 164 -7.07 -3.76 5.44
N LYS A 165 -8.18 -4.27 5.98
CA LYS A 165 -8.29 -5.65 6.43
C LYS A 165 -8.31 -6.67 5.30
N SER A 166 -8.72 -6.26 4.10
CA SER A 166 -8.83 -7.15 2.93
C SER A 166 -7.61 -7.09 2.01
N SER A 167 -6.51 -6.46 2.43
CA SER A 167 -5.31 -6.23 1.60
C SER A 167 -4.11 -7.03 2.09
N ASP A 168 -3.53 -7.81 1.18
CA ASP A 168 -2.28 -8.53 1.39
C ASP A 168 -1.10 -7.56 1.49
N PHE A 169 -1.15 -6.43 0.78
CA PHE A 169 -0.12 -5.39 0.91
C PHE A 169 -0.07 -4.78 2.31
N ILE A 170 -1.23 -4.59 2.94
CA ILE A 170 -1.30 -4.10 4.32
C ILE A 170 -0.80 -5.16 5.30
N ASN A 171 -1.19 -6.42 5.11
CA ASN A 171 -0.66 -7.53 5.92
C ASN A 171 0.86 -7.68 5.80
N HIS A 172 1.42 -7.48 4.61
CA HIS A 172 2.86 -7.45 4.38
C HIS A 172 3.53 -6.30 5.15
N ASP A 173 2.99 -5.08 5.08
CA ASP A 173 3.50 -3.93 5.86
C ASP A 173 3.51 -4.21 7.38
N ILE A 174 2.55 -4.99 7.88
CA ILE A 174 2.45 -5.32 9.31
C ILE A 174 3.44 -6.41 9.73
N SER A 175 3.53 -7.50 8.95
CA SER A 175 4.21 -8.72 9.41
C SER A 175 5.59 -8.94 8.77
N HIS A 176 5.82 -8.37 7.59
CA HIS A 176 6.93 -8.73 6.70
C HIS A 176 7.75 -7.53 6.18
N ALA A 177 7.53 -6.32 6.72
CA ALA A 177 8.17 -5.10 6.24
C ALA A 177 9.70 -5.20 6.09
N TYR A 178 10.38 -5.92 7.01
CA TYR A 178 11.83 -6.06 7.03
C TYR A 178 12.34 -7.45 6.60
N GLU A 179 11.50 -8.32 6.04
CA GLU A 179 11.86 -9.70 5.71
C GLU A 179 13.06 -9.78 4.75
N ASN A 180 13.13 -8.84 3.80
CA ASN A 180 14.19 -8.75 2.81
C ASN A 180 15.42 -7.96 3.29
N CYS A 181 15.45 -7.53 4.56
CA CYS A 181 16.60 -6.82 5.09
C CYS A 181 17.75 -7.77 5.47
N SER A 182 18.99 -7.33 5.24
CA SER A 182 20.19 -8.13 5.56
C SER A 182 20.29 -8.50 7.05
N LYS A 183 19.57 -7.81 7.94
CA LYS A 183 19.46 -8.09 9.38
C LYS A 183 18.10 -8.70 9.72
N LYS A 184 18.03 -10.04 9.70
CA LYS A 184 16.82 -10.84 9.93
C LYS A 184 16.29 -10.87 11.39
N SER A 185 16.76 -9.99 12.28
CA SER A 185 16.36 -10.02 13.70
C SER A 185 15.05 -9.30 13.99
N ILE A 186 14.59 -8.42 13.09
CA ILE A 186 13.38 -7.63 13.23
C ILE A 186 12.59 -7.82 11.93
N THR A 187 11.33 -8.21 12.03
CA THR A 187 10.45 -8.46 10.86
C THR A 187 9.34 -7.42 10.72
N ARG A 188 9.02 -6.72 11.81
CA ARG A 188 7.89 -5.79 11.95
C ARG A 188 8.33 -4.44 12.53
N PRO A 189 7.81 -3.31 12.04
CA PRO A 189 8.08 -1.98 12.61
C PRO A 189 7.47 -1.80 14.00
N GLU A 190 8.08 -0.93 14.80
CA GLU A 190 7.60 -0.58 16.14
C GLU A 190 6.36 0.33 16.11
N THR A 191 6.20 1.13 15.05
CA THR A 191 5.12 2.12 14.94
C THR A 191 4.39 2.01 13.63
N PHE A 192 3.07 2.13 13.70
CA PHE A 192 2.19 2.10 12.55
C PHE A 192 1.42 3.40 12.42
N HIS A 193 1.22 3.82 11.18
CA HIS A 193 0.53 5.06 10.87
C HIS A 193 -0.55 4.79 9.83
N LEU A 194 -1.78 5.22 10.12
CA LEU A 194 -2.82 5.38 9.12
C LEU A 194 -2.63 6.72 8.43
N VAL A 195 -2.34 6.67 7.14
CA VAL A 195 -2.23 7.85 6.31
C VAL A 195 -3.52 7.99 5.51
N LEU A 196 -4.22 9.08 5.75
CA LEU A 196 -5.37 9.49 4.96
C LEU A 196 -4.93 10.59 4.00
N ARG A 197 -4.97 10.30 2.71
CA ARG A 197 -4.71 11.26 1.64
C ARG A 197 -6.04 11.79 1.11
N LYS A 198 -6.12 13.08 0.79
CA LYS A 198 -7.28 13.63 0.07
C LYS A 198 -7.45 12.89 -1.26
N TRP A 199 -8.67 12.48 -1.60
CA TRP A 199 -8.93 11.86 -2.89
C TRP A 199 -8.72 12.85 -4.05
N TYR A 200 -7.99 12.42 -5.07
CA TYR A 200 -7.80 13.12 -6.33
C TYR A 200 -8.12 12.16 -7.47
N ASP A 201 -8.83 12.65 -8.48
CA ASP A 201 -9.11 11.90 -9.70
C ASP A 201 -7.91 12.05 -10.65
N LEU A 202 -6.89 11.22 -10.42
CA LEU A 202 -5.65 11.23 -11.22
C LEU A 202 -5.84 10.38 -12.47
N LEU A 203 -5.36 10.89 -13.60
CA LEU A 203 -5.35 10.13 -14.85
C LEU A 203 -4.24 9.06 -14.76
N PRO A 204 -4.56 7.75 -14.81
CA PRO A 204 -3.54 6.69 -14.71
C PRO A 204 -2.48 6.77 -15.80
N SER A 205 -2.84 7.33 -16.97
CA SER A 205 -1.92 7.57 -18.08
C SER A 205 -0.79 8.54 -17.75
N MET A 206 -1.00 9.42 -16.78
CA MET A 206 -0.07 10.49 -16.38
C MET A 206 0.64 10.18 -15.06
N GLU A 207 0.63 8.92 -14.62
CA GLU A 207 1.41 8.46 -13.47
C GLU A 207 2.72 7.82 -13.95
N PHE A 208 3.84 8.31 -13.42
CA PHE A 208 5.17 7.81 -13.75
C PHE A 208 5.91 7.32 -12.50
N ARG A 209 6.77 6.34 -12.69
CA ARG A 209 7.71 5.85 -11.69
C ARG A 209 9.11 6.28 -12.12
N CYS A 210 9.78 6.98 -11.21
CA CYS A 210 11.14 7.46 -11.38
C CYS A 210 12.08 6.56 -10.57
N PHE A 211 13.22 6.20 -11.16
CA PHE A 211 14.24 5.36 -10.54
C PHE A 211 15.49 6.20 -10.34
N VAL A 212 15.91 6.32 -9.08
CA VAL A 212 17.05 7.15 -8.68
C VAL A 212 18.14 6.24 -8.13
N ARG A 213 19.38 6.48 -8.54
CA ARG A 213 20.58 5.82 -8.02
C ARG A 213 21.70 6.83 -7.95
N ASP A 214 22.52 6.76 -6.91
CA ASP A 214 23.66 7.68 -6.74
C ASP A 214 23.26 9.17 -6.83
N ASN A 215 22.04 9.49 -6.39
CA ASN A 215 21.44 10.83 -6.47
C ASN A 215 21.24 11.35 -7.91
N GLU A 216 21.12 10.44 -8.89
CA GLU A 216 20.82 10.72 -10.30
C GLU A 216 19.56 9.97 -10.74
N LEU A 217 18.74 10.61 -11.58
CA LEU A 217 17.57 9.98 -12.19
C LEU A 217 18.02 9.09 -13.36
N ILE A 218 17.95 7.77 -13.18
CA ILE A 218 18.48 6.80 -14.15
C ILE A 218 17.42 6.24 -15.10
N ALA A 219 16.15 6.28 -14.71
CA ALA A 219 15.05 5.79 -15.54
C ALA A 219 13.71 6.38 -15.13
N ILE A 220 12.80 6.45 -16.10
CA ILE A 220 11.39 6.80 -15.91
C ILE A 220 10.56 5.73 -16.63
N SER A 221 9.50 5.24 -16.00
CA SER A 221 8.53 4.34 -16.62
C SER A 221 7.11 4.78 -16.34
N GLN A 222 6.17 4.41 -17.20
CA GLN A 222 4.76 4.53 -16.87
C GLN A 222 4.42 3.65 -15.65
N ARG A 223 3.53 4.14 -14.77
CA ARG A 223 3.10 3.39 -13.58
C ARG A 223 2.06 2.32 -13.90
N ASP A 224 1.13 2.64 -14.80
CA ASP A 224 0.19 1.71 -15.41
C ASP A 224 0.90 0.94 -16.52
N TYR A 225 1.19 -0.34 -16.26
CA TYR A 225 1.87 -1.22 -17.20
C TYR A 225 0.91 -2.08 -18.02
N VAL A 226 -0.40 -1.94 -17.80
CA VAL A 226 -1.43 -2.77 -18.44
C VAL A 226 -1.98 -2.07 -19.68
N THR A 227 -2.14 -0.75 -19.61
CA THR A 227 -2.77 0.03 -20.68
C THR A 227 -1.72 0.73 -21.54
N TYR A 228 -1.85 0.60 -22.87
CA TYR A 228 -1.05 1.35 -23.83
C TYR A 228 -1.72 2.68 -24.18
N TYR A 229 -0.98 3.77 -24.08
CA TYR A 229 -1.46 5.12 -24.38
C TYR A 229 -0.62 5.75 -25.49
N ASP A 230 -1.14 5.69 -26.73
CA ASP A 230 -0.45 6.13 -27.94
C ASP A 230 0.05 7.57 -27.89
N PHE A 231 -0.75 8.48 -27.32
CA PHE A 231 -0.43 9.91 -27.20
C PHE A 231 0.83 10.20 -26.35
N LEU A 232 1.25 9.28 -25.47
CA LEU A 232 2.44 9.48 -24.64
C LEU A 232 3.71 9.60 -25.48
N HIS A 233 3.74 9.02 -26.69
CA HIS A 233 4.87 9.15 -27.59
C HIS A 233 5.07 10.59 -28.08
N GLU A 234 3.99 11.35 -28.24
CA GLU A 234 4.03 12.73 -28.73
C GLU A 234 4.51 13.71 -27.66
N ILE A 235 4.23 13.41 -26.38
CA ILE A 235 4.55 14.28 -25.23
C ILE A 235 5.73 13.76 -24.39
N LYS A 236 6.42 12.72 -24.85
CA LYS A 236 7.47 12.04 -24.10
C LYS A 236 8.58 13.01 -23.67
N ASP A 237 9.11 13.79 -24.61
CA ASP A 237 10.26 14.66 -24.35
C ASP A 237 9.88 15.78 -23.35
N GLU A 238 8.67 16.34 -23.48
CA GLU A 238 8.13 17.32 -22.52
C GLU A 238 7.96 16.72 -21.11
N LEU A 239 7.48 15.48 -21.01
CA LEU A 239 7.34 14.78 -19.74
C LEU A 239 8.69 14.48 -19.10
N GLU A 240 9.68 14.09 -19.90
CA GLU A 240 11.04 13.84 -19.46
C GLU A 240 11.65 15.10 -18.83
N ASP A 241 11.56 16.24 -19.53
CA ASP A 241 12.03 17.54 -19.04
C ASP A 241 11.33 17.93 -17.72
N ILE A 242 9.99 17.85 -17.65
CA ILE A 242 9.24 18.21 -16.43
C ILE A 242 9.61 17.32 -15.24
N ILE A 243 9.83 16.01 -15.47
CA ILE A 243 10.19 15.08 -14.40
C ILE A 243 11.63 15.32 -13.93
N LEU A 244 12.55 15.60 -14.85
CA LEU A 244 13.93 15.95 -14.54
C LEU A 244 14.01 17.24 -13.72
N ASP A 245 13.36 18.32 -14.19
CA ASP A 245 13.29 19.59 -13.49
C ASP A 245 12.73 19.40 -12.07
N PHE A 246 11.64 18.64 -11.93
CA PHE A 246 11.06 18.33 -10.62
C PHE A 246 12.05 17.57 -9.71
N PHE A 247 12.78 16.61 -10.25
CA PHE A 247 13.76 15.84 -9.48
C PHE A 247 14.90 16.74 -9.00
N GLU A 248 15.51 17.52 -9.90
CA GLU A 248 16.64 18.41 -9.59
C GLU A 248 16.25 19.51 -8.60
N ASP A 249 15.08 20.14 -8.78
CA ASP A 249 14.64 21.28 -7.96
C ASP A 249 14.16 20.89 -6.56
N HIS A 250 13.66 19.66 -6.38
CA HIS A 250 12.91 19.30 -5.19
C HIS A 250 13.37 18.03 -4.46
N ILE A 251 14.02 17.09 -5.13
CA ILE A 251 14.33 15.76 -4.57
C ILE A 251 15.84 15.55 -4.46
N GLN A 252 16.61 15.94 -5.48
CA GLN A 252 18.03 15.68 -5.58
C GLN A 252 18.81 16.21 -4.36
N GLY A 253 19.51 15.30 -3.68
CA GLY A 253 20.34 15.59 -2.51
C GLY A 253 19.57 15.85 -1.20
N THR A 254 18.26 15.65 -1.18
CA THR A 254 17.41 15.95 0.00
C THR A 254 16.86 14.70 0.72
N PHE A 255 16.88 13.54 0.06
CA PHE A 255 16.45 12.26 0.62
C PHE A 255 17.55 11.62 1.48
N ASP A 256 17.18 10.90 2.54
CA ASP A 256 18.10 10.47 3.60
C ASP A 256 18.90 9.19 3.27
N ASP A 257 18.66 8.58 2.11
CA ASP A 257 19.39 7.38 1.71
C ASP A 257 20.74 7.75 1.06
N PRO A 258 21.86 7.17 1.54
CA PRO A 258 23.13 7.32 0.86
C PRO A 258 23.07 6.59 -0.47
N SER A 259 23.66 7.23 -1.50
CA SER A 259 24.05 6.61 -2.78
C SER A 259 24.54 5.18 -2.62
#